data_AF-A0A1Q8ZQ02-F1
#
_entry.id   AF-A0A1Q8ZQ02-F1
#
_cell.length_a   1.000
_cell.length_b   1.000
_cell.length_c   1.000
_cell.angle_alpha   90.00
_cell.angle_beta   90.00
_cell.angle_gamma   90.00
#
_symmetry.space_group_name_H-M   'P 1'
#
loop_
_entity.id
_entity.type
_entity.pdbx_description
1 polymer ?
#
loop_
_entity_poly.entity_id
_entity_poly.type
_entity_poly.pdbx_seq_one_letter_code
_entity_poly.pdbx_strand_id
1 'polypeptide(L)'
;MIADLELDSDGNVKVAPLVGYRIQPVADMFCFLRLEFAPSDAELKTMTLSHNQLALTPQQCRELSSALLRVADLIEHQSVPERSS
;
A
#
# COMPACT_ATOMS: atom_id res chain seq x y z
N MET A 1 1.75 14.21 13.49
CA MET A 1 3.01 13.48 13.71
C MET A 1 3.12 12.45 12.60
N ILE A 2 4.10 12.60 11.70
CA ILE A 2 4.40 11.60 10.68
C ILE A 2 5.27 10.55 11.39
N ALA A 3 4.64 9.56 12.01
CA ALA A 3 5.38 8.51 12.72
C ALA A 3 5.77 7.41 11.72
N ASP A 4 7.07 7.13 11.66
CA ASP A 4 7.75 5.99 11.02
C ASP A 4 7.53 5.79 9.51
N LEU A 5 7.57 6.85 8.70
CA LEU A 5 7.75 6.69 7.26
C LEU A 5 9.22 6.38 6.94
N GLU A 6 9.46 5.37 6.09
CA GLU A 6 10.79 5.07 5.57
C GLU A 6 11.28 6.23 4.70
N LEU A 7 12.51 6.68 4.94
CA LEU A 7 13.15 7.73 4.16
C LEU A 7 14.19 7.15 3.19
N ASP A 8 14.37 7.80 2.05
CA ASP A 8 15.49 7.52 1.16
C ASP A 8 16.81 8.14 1.65
N SER A 9 17.89 7.97 0.88
CA SER A 9 19.20 8.53 1.22
C SER A 9 19.25 10.06 1.26
N ASP A 10 18.30 10.72 0.60
CA ASP A 10 18.18 12.18 0.54
C ASP A 10 17.25 12.72 1.65
N GLY A 11 16.72 11.84 2.51
CA GLY A 11 15.83 12.19 3.61
C GLY A 11 14.38 12.44 3.18
N ASN A 12 14.01 12.11 1.94
CA ASN A 12 12.63 12.21 1.46
C ASN A 12 11.86 10.93 1.81
N VAL A 13 10.54 11.03 1.90
CA VAL A 13 9.69 9.85 2.06
C VAL A 13 9.89 8.94 0.86
N LYS A 14 10.27 7.69 1.12
CA LYS A 14 10.40 6.68 0.09
C LYS A 14 9.02 6.36 -0.47
N VAL A 15 8.81 6.64 -1.75
CA VAL A 15 7.57 6.34 -2.46
C VAL A 15 7.83 5.21 -3.45
N ALA A 16 7.10 4.11 -3.29
CA ALA A 16 7.17 2.95 -4.18
C ALA A 16 5.75 2.56 -4.59
N PRO A 17 5.23 3.07 -5.72
CA PRO A 17 3.84 2.89 -6.09
C PRO A 17 3.48 1.41 -6.25
N LEU A 18 2.37 1.01 -5.61
CA LEU A 18 1.79 -0.30 -5.76
C LEU A 18 1.20 -0.43 -7.17
N VAL A 19 1.65 -1.43 -7.92
CA VAL A 19 1.21 -1.70 -9.30
C VAL A 19 0.37 -2.97 -9.41
N GLY A 20 0.47 -3.87 -8.43
CA GLY A 20 -0.28 -5.12 -8.45
C GLY A 20 -0.35 -5.78 -7.08
N TYR A 21 -1.34 -6.65 -6.92
CA TYR A 21 -1.41 -7.54 -5.77
C TYR A 21 -2.04 -8.89 -6.13
N ARG A 22 -1.71 -9.91 -5.33
CA ARG A 22 -2.30 -11.26 -5.41
C ARG A 22 -2.55 -11.77 -4.00
N ILE A 23 -3.67 -12.46 -3.82
CA ILE A 23 -4.04 -13.09 -2.56
C ILE A 23 -4.29 -14.58 -2.81
N GLN A 24 -3.64 -15.44 -2.02
CA GLN A 24 -3.81 -16.87 -2.09
C GLN A 24 -4.08 -17.45 -0.68
N PRO A 25 -5.29 -17.94 -0.40
CA PRO A 25 -5.57 -18.69 0.83
C PRO A 25 -4.76 -19.99 0.87
N VAL A 26 -4.31 -20.38 2.08
CA VAL A 26 -3.56 -21.62 2.32
C VAL A 26 -4.18 -22.37 3.48
N ALA A 27 -4.70 -23.56 3.18
CA ALA A 27 -5.18 -24.55 4.15
C ALA A 27 -6.07 -23.97 5.27
N ASP A 28 -6.87 -22.94 4.95
CA ASP A 28 -7.77 -22.22 5.87
C ASP A 28 -7.11 -21.59 7.12
N MET A 29 -5.78 -21.56 7.20
CA MET A 29 -5.05 -21.04 8.37
C MET A 29 -4.51 -19.62 8.17
N PHE A 30 -4.05 -19.30 6.97
CA PHE A 30 -3.48 -18.01 6.61
C PHE A 30 -3.68 -17.72 5.13
N CYS A 31 -3.48 -16.48 4.72
CA CYS A 31 -3.36 -16.11 3.31
C CYS A 31 -1.96 -15.58 3.02
N PHE A 32 -1.50 -15.81 1.80
CA PHE A 32 -0.37 -15.06 1.25
C PHE A 32 -0.91 -13.81 0.53
N LEU A 33 -0.42 -12.65 0.94
CA LEU A 33 -0.58 -11.39 0.24
C LEU A 33 0.74 -11.04 -0.43
N ARG A 34 0.75 -11.03 -1.77
CA ARG A 34 1.86 -10.53 -2.57
C ARG A 34 1.54 -9.13 -3.05
N LEU A 35 2.41 -8.17 -2.76
CA LEU A 35 2.34 -6.78 -3.19
C LEU A 35 3.46 -6.53 -4.18
N GLU A 36 3.13 -5.99 -5.34
CA GLU A 36 4.08 -5.66 -6.41
C GLU A 36 4.16 -4.14 -6.54
N PHE A 37 5.38 -3.62 -6.52
CA PHE A 37 5.64 -2.18 -6.52
C PHE A 37 6.84 -1.84 -7.40
N ALA A 38 6.89 -0.61 -7.91
CA ALA A 38 8.07 -0.07 -8.56
C ALA A 38 8.93 0.67 -7.50
N PRO A 39 10.20 0.28 -7.27
CA PRO A 39 11.04 0.94 -6.27
C PRO A 39 11.47 2.36 -6.66
N SER A 40 11.39 2.71 -7.95
CA SER A 40 11.73 4.02 -8.48
C SER A 40 10.91 4.35 -9.73
N ASP A 41 10.86 5.65 -10.09
CA ASP A 41 10.24 6.12 -11.33
C ASP A 41 10.88 5.50 -12.59
N ALA A 42 12.18 5.24 -12.54
CA ALA A 42 12.91 4.60 -13.64
C ALA A 42 12.43 3.16 -13.84
N GLU A 43 12.30 2.40 -12.76
CA GLU A 43 11.82 1.02 -12.79
C GLU A 43 10.32 0.93 -13.11
N LEU A 44 9.52 1.93 -12.71
CA LEU A 44 8.12 2.03 -13.10
C LEU A 44 7.98 2.14 -14.63
N LYS A 45 8.81 2.97 -15.28
CA LYS A 45 8.81 3.16 -16.74
C LYS A 45 9.21 1.89 -17.49
N THR A 46 10.11 1.08 -16.93
CA THR A 46 10.56 -0.18 -17.54
C THR A 46 9.72 -1.38 -17.12
N MET A 47 8.70 -1.19 -16.27
CA MET A 47 7.93 -2.28 -15.65
C MET A 47 8.82 -3.29 -14.92
N THR A 48 9.92 -2.83 -14.35
CA THR A 48 10.80 -3.65 -13.48
C THR A 48 10.22 -3.62 -12.08
N LEU A 49 9.50 -4.68 -11.70
CA LEU A 49 8.75 -4.70 -10.45
C LEU A 49 9.48 -5.46 -9.35
N SER A 50 9.48 -4.89 -8.15
CA SER A 50 9.82 -5.58 -6.91
C SER A 50 8.56 -6.06 -6.22
N HIS A 51 8.71 -6.98 -5.27
CA HIS A 51 7.57 -7.50 -4.53
C HIS A 51 7.88 -7.85 -3.09
N ASN A 52 6.87 -7.68 -2.24
CA ASN A 52 6.85 -8.20 -0.87
C ASN A 52 5.77 -9.28 -0.77
N GLN A 53 6.08 -10.37 -0.08
CA GLN A 53 5.11 -11.42 0.22
C GLN A 53 4.93 -11.55 1.73
N LEU A 54 3.69 -11.44 2.19
CA LEU A 54 3.31 -11.49 3.59
C LEU A 54 2.41 -12.70 3.82
N ALA A 55 2.62 -13.42 4.93
CA ALA A 55 1.67 -14.39 5.44
C ALA A 55 0.79 -13.69 6.49
N LEU A 56 -0.52 -13.72 6.29
CA LEU A 56 -1.48 -13.04 7.18
C LEU A 56 -2.47 -14.05 7.74
N THR A 57 -2.73 -13.94 9.05
CA THR A 57 -3.83 -14.68 9.68
C THR A 57 -5.19 -14.07 9.28
N PRO A 58 -6.31 -14.80 9.44
CA PRO A 58 -7.64 -14.26 9.15
C PRO A 58 -7.97 -12.97 9.94
N GLN A 59 -7.46 -12.84 11.16
CA GLN A 59 -7.63 -11.62 11.95
C GLN A 59 -6.87 -10.44 11.33
N GLN A 60 -5.60 -10.63 10.97
CA GLN A 60 -4.79 -9.60 10.32
C GLN A 60 -5.38 -9.17 8.97
N CYS A 61 -5.98 -10.09 8.21
CA CYS A 61 -6.70 -9.75 6.97
C CYS A 61 -7.84 -8.76 7.23
N ARG A 62 -8.65 -9.00 8.27
CA ARG A 62 -9.78 -8.12 8.62
C ARG A 62 -9.30 -6.76 9.11
N GLU A 63 -8.27 -6.74 9.95
CA GLU A 63 -7.66 -5.50 10.46
C GLU A 63 -7.07 -4.66 9.31
N LEU A 64 -6.31 -5.28 8.42
CA LEU A 64 -5.75 -4.62 7.24
C LEU A 64 -6.84 -4.06 6.33
N SER A 65 -7.88 -4.86 6.03
CA SER A 65 -9.01 -4.40 5.22
C SER A 65 -9.72 -3.20 5.84
N SER A 66 -9.98 -3.22 7.15
CA SER A 66 -10.63 -2.11 7.83
C SER A 66 -9.77 -0.85 7.85
N ALA A 67 -8.45 -1.00 8.02
CA ALA A 67 -7.52 0.13 8.00
C ALA A 67 -7.46 0.79 6.61
N LEU A 68 -7.35 -0.01 5.55
CA LEU A 68 -7.33 0.49 4.18
C LEU A 68 -8.62 1.22 3.80
N LEU A 69 -9.79 0.66 4.15
CA LEU A 69 -11.09 1.32 3.91
C LEU A 69 -11.17 2.68 4.61
N ARG A 70 -10.79 2.74 5.91
CA ARG A 70 -10.80 4.00 6.66
C ARG A 70 -9.89 5.05 6.02
N VAL A 71 -8.72 4.67 5.52
CA VAL A 71 -7.79 5.59 4.86
C VAL A 71 -8.35 6.06 3.53
N ALA A 72 -8.97 5.17 2.74
CA ALA A 72 -9.63 5.54 1.49
C ALA A 72 -10.74 6.58 1.73
N ASP A 73 -11.63 6.33 2.69
CA ASP A 73 -12.70 7.26 3.07
C ASP A 73 -12.14 8.64 3.45
N LEU A 74 -11.06 8.68 4.23
CA LEU A 74 -10.42 9.94 4.63
C LEU A 74 -9.85 10.72 3.44
N ILE A 75 -9.21 10.04 2.48
CA ILE A 75 -8.63 10.67 1.29
C ILE A 75 -9.75 11.23 0.40
N GLU A 76 -10.81 10.44 0.17
CA GLU A 76 -11.93 10.84 -0.66
C GLU A 76 -12.69 12.04 -0.06
N HIS A 77 -12.91 12.05 1.26
CA HIS A 77 -13.59 13.16 1.93
C HIS A 77 -12.77 14.45 2.04
N GLN A 78 -11.44 14.40 1.99
CA GLN A 78 -10.59 15.59 1.94
C GLN A 78 -10.58 16.28 0.57
N SER A 79 -11.12 15.64 -0.46
CA SER A 79 -11.02 16.09 -1.86
C SER A 79 -12.07 17.14 -2.28
N VAL A 80 -12.80 17.75 -1.34
CA VAL A 80 -13.75 18.86 -1.63
C VAL A 80 -13.17 20.21 -1.21
N PRO A 81 -12.40 20.91 -2.08
CA PRO A 81 -12.30 22.35 -1.99
C PRO A 81 -13.57 22.94 -2.63
N GLU A 82 -14.48 23.43 -1.80
CA GLU A 82 -15.49 24.39 -2.28
C GLU A 82 -14.73 25.57 -2.91
N ARG A 83 -14.74 25.64 -4.24
CA ARG A 83 -14.46 26.90 -4.93
C ARG A 83 -15.59 27.85 -4.55
N SER A 84 -15.41 28.61 -3.48
CA SER A 84 -16.18 29.83 -3.22
C SER A 84 -16.06 30.71 -4.46
N SER A 85 -17.13 30.72 -5.24
CA SER A 85 -17.33 31.64 -6.36
C SER A 85 -17.98 32.91 -5.85
#